data_AF-A0A0F2N6G9-F1
#
_entry.id   AF-A0A0F2N6G9-F1
#
_cell.length_a   1.000
_cell.length_b   1.000
_cell.length_c   1.000
_cell.angle_alpha   90.00
_cell.angle_beta   90.00
_cell.angle_gamma   90.00
#
_symmetry.space_group_name_H-M   'P 1'
#
loop_
_entity.id
_entity.type
_entity.pdbx_description
1 polymer ?
#
loop_
_entity_poly.entity_id
_entity_poly.type
_entity_poly.pdbx_seq_one_letter_code
_entity_poly.pdbx_strand_id
1 'polypeptide(L)'
;MPRYNTVFESKEEIYGIVPRADDWVHYSALLKVKDGGKFPVILEMEFVPPHPFAFNMPEKHLIRAASITDAYAKLSKFFYKFGISFK
;
A
#
# COMPACT_ATOMS: atom_id res chain seq x y z
N MET A 1 -11.24 -20.22 -16.79
CA MET A 1 -10.36 -19.50 -15.85
C MET A 1 -10.83 -19.79 -14.44
N PRO A 2 -9.95 -20.21 -13.52
CA PRO A 2 -10.33 -20.35 -12.12
C PRO A 2 -10.79 -18.98 -11.60
N ARG A 3 -12.02 -18.92 -11.08
CA ARG A 3 -12.55 -17.76 -10.36
C ARG A 3 -12.19 -17.97 -8.89
N TYR A 4 -11.39 -17.06 -8.35
CA TYR A 4 -11.03 -17.03 -6.94
C TYR A 4 -11.92 -16.02 -6.24
N ASN A 5 -12.54 -16.43 -5.13
CA ASN A 5 -13.41 -15.56 -4.35
C ASN A 5 -12.59 -14.71 -3.38
N THR A 6 -13.02 -13.48 -3.14
CA THR A 6 -12.48 -12.65 -2.06
C THR A 6 -13.05 -13.18 -0.74
N VAL A 7 -12.17 -13.66 0.14
CA VAL A 7 -12.54 -14.22 1.45
C VAL A 7 -12.39 -13.19 2.57
N PHE A 8 -11.60 -12.15 2.33
CA PHE A 8 -11.38 -11.08 3.29
C PHE A 8 -11.16 -9.76 2.55
N GLU A 9 -11.74 -8.69 3.10
CA GLU A 9 -11.58 -7.33 2.63
C GLU A 9 -11.48 -6.40 3.85
N SER A 10 -10.49 -5.52 3.85
CA SER A 10 -10.29 -4.52 4.90
C SER A 10 -9.88 -3.19 4.31
N LYS A 11 -10.46 -2.11 4.83
CA LYS A 11 -10.00 -0.75 4.57
C LYS A 11 -8.91 -0.41 5.59
N GLU A 12 -7.82 0.14 5.11
CA GLU A 12 -6.63 0.45 5.89
C GLU A 12 -6.22 1.88 5.60
N GLU A 13 -5.81 2.61 6.64
CA GLU A 13 -5.25 3.95 6.51
C GLU A 13 -3.76 3.85 6.79
N ILE A 14 -2.95 4.13 5.77
CA ILE A 14 -1.51 3.94 5.78
C ILE A 14 -0.85 5.31 5.87
N TYR A 15 -0.14 5.52 6.97
CA TYR A 15 0.59 6.77 7.23
C TYR A 15 2.09 6.55 7.11
N GLY A 16 2.78 7.56 6.58
CA GLY A 16 4.23 7.62 6.53
C GLY A 16 4.72 9.04 6.83
N ILE A 17 5.92 9.16 7.35
CA ILE A 17 6.57 10.46 7.60
C ILE A 17 7.81 10.59 6.72
N VAL A 18 8.00 11.78 6.16
CA VAL A 18 9.27 12.20 5.56
C VAL A 18 10.10 12.89 6.65
N PRO A 19 11.13 12.22 7.22
CA PRO A 19 11.78 12.72 8.44
C PRO A 19 12.49 14.08 8.27
N ARG A 20 12.89 14.43 7.05
CA ARG A 20 13.63 15.68 6.76
C ARG A 20 12.74 16.88 6.45
N ALA A 21 11.48 16.65 6.07
CA ALA A 21 10.56 17.70 5.66
C ALA A 21 9.44 17.92 6.68
N ASP A 22 9.35 17.08 7.73
CA ASP A 22 8.20 16.97 8.64
C ASP A 22 6.86 16.87 7.89
N ASP A 23 6.92 16.24 6.72
CA ASP A 23 5.78 16.10 5.81
C ASP A 23 5.17 14.70 5.96
N TRP A 24 3.86 14.63 5.83
CA TRP A 24 3.09 13.43 6.09
C TRP A 24 2.53 12.87 4.79
N VAL A 25 2.58 11.55 4.70
CA VAL A 25 2.07 10.80 3.56
C VAL A 25 0.91 9.98 4.04
N HIS A 26 -0.20 10.07 3.33
CA HIS A 26 -1.41 9.33 3.65
C HIS A 26 -1.93 8.60 2.42
N TYR A 27 -2.11 7.29 2.55
CA TYR A 27 -2.84 6.47 1.60
C TYR A 27 -4.03 5.82 2.28
N SER A 28 -5.19 5.90 1.63
CA SER A 28 -6.31 5.02 1.92
C SER A 28 -6.13 3.75 1.07
N ALA A 29 -6.16 2.60 1.72
CA ALA A 29 -5.87 1.33 1.10
C ALA A 29 -6.99 0.31 1.31
N LEU A 30 -7.13 -0.57 0.33
CA LEU A 30 -8.08 -1.67 0.34
C LEU A 30 -7.30 -2.98 0.21
N LEU A 31 -7.18 -3.69 1.34
CA LEU A 31 -6.58 -5.01 1.42
C LEU A 31 -7.63 -6.05 1.05
N LYS A 32 -7.37 -6.81 -0.01
CA LYS A 32 -8.21 -7.93 -0.47
C LYS A 32 -7.41 -9.22 -0.43
N VAL A 33 -7.98 -10.25 0.17
CA VAL A 33 -7.40 -11.60 0.18
C VAL A 33 -8.36 -12.56 -0.52
N LYS A 34 -7.81 -13.32 -1.46
CA LYS A 34 -8.52 -14.34 -2.23
C LYS A 34 -8.23 -15.74 -1.72
N ASP A 35 -9.16 -16.66 -1.98
CA ASP A 35 -9.04 -18.09 -1.65
C ASP A 35 -7.98 -18.86 -2.49
N GLY A 36 -7.42 -18.24 -3.51
CA GLY A 36 -6.37 -18.85 -4.32
C GLY A 36 -5.73 -17.92 -5.35
N GLY A 37 -4.82 -18.51 -6.14
CA GLY A 37 -4.01 -17.83 -7.15
C GLY A 37 -2.57 -17.61 -6.72
N LYS A 38 -1.70 -17.25 -7.67
CA LYS A 38 -0.25 -17.03 -7.43
C LYS A 38 0.03 -15.85 -6.48
N PHE A 39 -0.85 -14.86 -6.48
CA PHE A 39 -0.79 -13.68 -5.62
C PHE A 39 -2.18 -13.40 -5.05
N PRO A 40 -2.59 -14.15 -4.01
CA PRO A 40 -3.94 -14.08 -3.46
C PRO A 40 -4.18 -12.78 -2.68
N VAL A 41 -3.10 -12.10 -2.24
CA VAL A 41 -3.19 -10.84 -1.48
C VAL A 41 -2.96 -9.66 -2.41
N ILE A 42 -3.90 -8.71 -2.39
CA ILE A 42 -3.89 -7.50 -3.18
C ILE A 42 -4.09 -6.31 -2.23
N LEU A 43 -3.21 -5.33 -2.30
CA LEU A 43 -3.34 -4.06 -1.60
C LEU A 43 -3.45 -2.95 -2.64
N GLU A 44 -4.65 -2.40 -2.78
CA GLU A 44 -4.96 -1.26 -3.65
C GLU A 44 -4.83 0.01 -2.82
N MET A 45 -3.97 0.94 -3.20
CA MET A 45 -3.70 2.16 -2.46
C MET A 45 -4.07 3.38 -3.31
N GLU A 46 -4.78 4.32 -2.70
CA GLU A 46 -5.09 5.62 -3.28
C GLU A 46 -4.57 6.71 -2.35
N PHE A 47 -3.82 7.65 -2.92
CA PHE A 47 -3.21 8.74 -2.21
C PHE A 47 -4.30 9.70 -1.71
N VAL A 48 -4.22 10.12 -0.45
CA VAL A 48 -5.15 11.07 0.13
C VAL A 48 -4.47 12.44 0.20
N PRO A 49 -4.98 13.46 -0.53
CA PRO A 49 -4.44 14.82 -0.48
C PRO A 49 -4.39 15.38 0.95
N PRO A 50 -3.42 16.25 1.27
CA PRO A 50 -2.51 16.97 0.36
C PRO A 50 -1.28 16.16 -0.06
N HIS A 51 -0.83 16.36 -1.31
CA HIS A 51 0.39 15.72 -1.81
C HIS A 51 1.62 16.44 -1.24
N PRO A 52 2.68 15.72 -0.80
CA PRO A 52 3.91 16.34 -0.33
C PRO A 52 4.50 17.20 -1.44
N PHE A 53 4.82 18.45 -1.15
CA PHE A 53 5.43 19.34 -2.16
C PHE A 53 6.80 18.84 -2.62
N ALA A 54 7.48 18.08 -1.76
CA ALA A 54 8.85 17.64 -1.96
C ALA A 54 9.00 16.38 -2.85
N PHE A 55 7.94 15.58 -3.07
CA PHE A 55 8.06 14.31 -3.81
C PHE A 55 6.82 14.00 -4.63
N ASN A 56 7.02 13.58 -5.89
CA ASN A 56 5.92 13.16 -6.75
C ASN A 56 5.59 11.67 -6.52
N MET A 57 4.81 11.40 -5.48
CA MET A 57 4.33 10.07 -5.16
C MET A 57 3.18 9.66 -6.10
N PRO A 58 3.04 8.38 -6.46
CA PRO A 58 1.96 7.95 -7.33
C PRO A 58 0.60 8.08 -6.62
N GLU A 59 -0.39 8.67 -7.30
CA GLU A 59 -1.76 8.78 -6.80
C GLU A 59 -2.41 7.42 -6.53
N LYS A 60 -2.07 6.42 -7.34
CA LYS A 60 -2.56 5.05 -7.18
C LYS A 60 -1.41 4.08 -7.21
N HIS A 61 -1.41 3.12 -6.30
CA HIS A 61 -0.43 2.06 -6.27
C HIS A 61 -1.09 0.71 -6.00
N LEU A 62 -0.64 -0.33 -6.69
CA LEU A 62 -1.16 -1.69 -6.57
C LEU A 62 -0.05 -2.64 -6.17
N ILE A 63 -0.21 -3.29 -5.02
CA ILE A 63 0.70 -4.32 -4.55
C ILE A 63 0.01 -5.67 -4.67
N ARG A 64 0.69 -6.63 -5.31
CA ARG A 64 0.27 -8.04 -5.36
C ARG A 64 1.31 -8.89 -4.64
N ALA A 65 0.84 -9.76 -3.75
CA ALA A 65 1.70 -10.50 -2.85
C ALA A 65 1.20 -11.93 -2.61
N ALA A 66 2.13 -12.79 -2.19
CA ALA A 66 1.83 -14.17 -1.84
C ALA A 66 1.16 -14.28 -0.46
N SER A 67 1.46 -13.35 0.44
CA SER A 67 0.92 -13.28 1.80
C SER A 67 0.74 -11.82 2.25
N ILE A 68 0.02 -11.61 3.35
CA ILE A 68 -0.15 -10.27 3.95
C ILE A 68 1.22 -9.70 4.34
N THR A 69 2.08 -10.49 4.98
CA THR A 69 3.44 -10.06 5.33
C THR A 69 4.25 -9.64 4.10
N ASP A 70 4.16 -10.36 2.98
CA ASP A 70 4.85 -9.98 1.74
C ASP A 70 4.27 -8.67 1.14
N ALA A 71 2.96 -8.43 1.26
CA ALA A 71 2.35 -7.17 0.84
C ALA A 71 2.92 -5.98 1.63
N TYR A 72 2.96 -6.09 2.96
CA TYR A 72 3.50 -5.05 3.82
C TYR A 72 5.02 -4.89 3.70
N ALA A 73 5.76 -5.96 3.41
CA ALA A 73 7.19 -5.86 3.08
C ALA A 73 7.44 -5.14 1.74
N LYS A 74 6.54 -5.29 0.75
CA LYS A 74 6.61 -4.52 -0.50
C LYS A 74 6.21 -3.08 -0.30
N LEU A 75 5.22 -2.83 0.55
CA LEU A 75 4.79 -1.50 0.97
C LEU A 75 5.92 -0.74 1.67
N SER A 76 6.62 -1.38 2.62
CA SER A 76 7.79 -0.77 3.29
C SER A 76 8.91 -0.44 2.32
N LYS A 77 9.21 -1.33 1.37
CA LYS A 77 10.15 -1.06 0.27
C LYS A 77 9.69 0.08 -0.63
N PHE A 78 8.40 0.19 -0.91
CA PHE A 78 7.83 1.27 -1.69
C PHE A 78 8.05 2.62 -0.98
N PHE A 79 7.66 2.74 0.29
CA PHE A 79 7.89 3.96 1.09
C PHE A 79 9.38 4.31 1.21
N TYR A 80 10.24 3.30 1.44
CA TYR A 80 11.68 3.51 1.55
C TYR A 80 12.30 4.13 0.28
N LYS A 81 11.80 3.79 -0.92
CA LYS A 81 12.27 4.41 -2.19
C LYS A 81 12.05 5.92 -2.24
N PHE A 82 11.06 6.43 -1.51
CA PHE A 82 10.76 7.85 -1.42
C PHE A 82 11.32 8.49 -0.13
N GLY A 83 12.15 7.76 0.63
CA GLY A 83 12.71 8.25 1.89
C GLY A 83 11.69 8.38 3.02
N ILE A 84 10.55 7.69 2.90
CA ILE A 84 9.47 7.70 3.89
C ILE A 84 9.70 6.58 4.90
N SER A 85 9.49 6.89 6.17
CA SER A 85 9.50 5.92 7.26
C SER A 85 8.08 5.61 7.73
N PHE A 86 7.81 4.33 7.98
CA PHE A 86 6.58 3.88 8.64
C PHE A 86 6.53 4.42 10.07
N LYS A 87 5.37 4.90 10.49
CA LYS A 87 5.10 5.25 11.89
C LYS A 87 3.88 4.48 12.40
#